data_AF-A0A7S7Z613-F1
#
_entry.id   AF-A0A7S7Z613-F1
#
_cell.length_a   1.000
_cell.length_b   1.000
_cell.length_c   1.000
_cell.angle_alpha   90.00
_cell.angle_beta   90.00
_cell.angle_gamma   90.00
#
_symmetry.space_group_name_H-M   'P 1'
#
loop_
_entity.id
_entity.type
_entity.pdbx_description
1 polymer ?
#
loop_
_entity_poly.entity_id
_entity_poly.type
_entity_poly.pdbx_seq_one_letter_code
_entity_poly.pdbx_strand_id
1 'polypeptide(L)'
;MAGMLLALLTAQPVAHGAAAESGADDASLLYLSSGDWARQSTPRKVALAADFMRIFCTDQRMSAASLADCLDRDKADGALFERAMACVGALSAGR
;
A
#
# COMPACT_ATOMS: atom_id res chain seq x y z
N MET A 1 10.57 -53.66 -3.75
CA MET A 1 10.72 -52.94 -2.46
C MET A 1 11.97 -52.08 -2.58
N ALA A 2 11.92 -50.84 -2.05
CA ALA A 2 12.85 -49.71 -2.28
C ALA A 2 12.51 -48.91 -3.57
N GLY A 3 12.40 -47.59 -3.59
CA GLY A 3 12.67 -46.57 -2.57
C GLY A 3 11.75 -45.37 -2.76
N MET A 4 11.45 -44.75 -1.62
CA MET A 4 10.40 -43.79 -1.36
C MET A 4 11.02 -42.40 -1.15
N LEU A 5 10.27 -41.35 -1.51
CA LEU A 5 10.40 -39.94 -1.08
C LEU A 5 11.62 -39.13 -1.58
N LEU A 6 11.38 -38.29 -2.59
CA LEU A 6 12.23 -37.14 -2.90
C LEU A 6 11.65 -35.86 -2.28
N ALA A 7 12.47 -35.32 -1.37
CA ALA A 7 12.70 -33.92 -1.06
C ALA A 7 11.53 -33.07 -0.53
N LEU A 8 11.53 -32.95 0.81
CA LEU A 8 10.93 -31.89 1.58
C LEU A 8 11.24 -30.49 1.01
N LEU A 9 10.20 -29.74 0.63
CA LEU A 9 10.27 -28.29 0.49
C LEU A 9 10.23 -27.66 1.88
N THR A 10 11.40 -27.32 2.43
CA THR A 10 11.53 -26.47 3.62
C THR A 10 11.95 -25.05 3.22
N ALA A 11 10.99 -24.14 3.14
CA ALA A 11 11.16 -22.68 3.12
C ALA A 11 9.74 -22.08 3.22
N GLN A 12 9.30 -21.30 4.21
CA GLN A 12 9.90 -20.47 5.26
C GLN A 12 8.88 -20.36 6.43
N PRO A 13 9.30 -20.01 7.65
CA PRO A 13 8.41 -19.90 8.80
C PRO A 13 7.43 -18.74 8.64
N VAL A 14 6.16 -19.05 8.87
CA VAL A 14 5.12 -18.06 9.15
C VAL A 14 5.47 -17.41 10.50
N ALA A 15 5.66 -16.10 10.50
CA ALA A 15 5.68 -15.28 11.72
C ALA A 15 4.55 -14.27 11.60
N HIS A 16 3.42 -14.71 12.14
CA HIS A 16 2.20 -13.98 12.41
C HIS A 16 2.47 -12.98 13.54
N GLY A 17 2.12 -11.69 13.36
CA GLY A 17 2.03 -10.78 14.51
C GLY A 17 2.24 -9.29 14.25
N ALA A 18 1.22 -8.62 13.74
CA ALA A 18 0.73 -7.38 14.33
C ALA A 18 -0.75 -7.27 13.99
N ALA A 19 -1.59 -7.33 15.03
CA ALA A 19 -3.02 -7.17 14.92
C ALA A 19 -3.35 -5.85 14.20
N ALA A 20 -4.12 -5.91 13.12
CA ALA A 20 -4.95 -4.80 12.70
C ALA A 20 -6.38 -5.20 13.08
N GLU A 21 -6.76 -4.74 14.25
CA GLU A 21 -8.06 -4.92 14.85
C GLU A 21 -9.17 -4.38 13.93
N SER A 22 -10.29 -5.11 13.93
CA SER A 22 -11.64 -4.58 13.76
C SER A 22 -11.91 -3.69 12.55
N GLY A 23 -12.54 -4.28 11.54
CA GLY A 23 -13.19 -3.57 10.45
C GLY A 23 -14.11 -2.46 10.94
N ALA A 24 -13.79 -1.24 10.52
CA ALA A 24 -14.71 -0.13 10.41
C ALA A 24 -14.12 0.77 9.31
N ASP A 25 -14.67 0.59 8.10
CA ASP A 25 -14.39 1.36 6.90
C ASP A 25 -13.06 1.02 6.17
N ASP A 26 -12.99 -0.19 5.61
CA ASP A 26 -11.99 -0.59 4.59
C ASP A 26 -12.28 0.13 3.27
N ALA A 27 -12.25 1.46 3.31
CA ALA A 27 -12.27 2.27 2.10
C ALA A 27 -10.84 2.25 1.56
N SER A 28 -10.55 1.22 0.78
CA SER A 28 -9.32 1.14 -0.02
C SER A 28 -9.09 2.49 -0.70
N LEU A 29 -7.82 2.92 -0.77
CA LEU A 29 -7.42 4.18 -1.43
C LEU A 29 -8.05 4.32 -2.82
N LEU A 30 -8.33 3.19 -3.49
CA LEU A 30 -9.00 3.08 -4.78
C LEU A 30 -10.40 3.70 -4.84
N TYR A 31 -11.17 3.60 -3.75
CA TYR A 31 -12.56 4.03 -3.68
C TYR A 31 -12.76 5.27 -2.80
N LEU A 32 -11.67 5.76 -2.19
CA LEU A 32 -11.74 6.90 -1.30
C LEU A 32 -11.90 8.20 -2.09
N SER A 33 -12.85 9.04 -1.69
CA SER A 33 -12.95 10.40 -2.22
C SER A 33 -11.84 11.28 -1.66
N SER A 34 -11.48 12.35 -2.38
CA SER A 34 -10.51 13.35 -1.90
C SER A 34 -10.98 14.05 -0.60
N GLY A 35 -12.29 14.17 -0.37
CA GLY A 35 -12.84 14.74 0.87
C GLY A 35 -12.71 13.78 2.06
N ASP A 36 -12.90 12.48 1.84
CA ASP A 36 -12.74 11.46 2.87
C ASP A 36 -11.26 11.27 3.21
N TRP A 37 -10.37 11.38 2.22
CA TRP A 37 -8.93 11.43 2.43
C TRP A 37 -8.54 12.53 3.43
N ALA A 38 -8.98 13.77 3.20
CA ALA A 38 -8.63 14.90 4.04
C ALA A 38 -9.07 14.73 5.50
N ARG A 39 -10.15 13.98 5.75
CA ARG A 39 -10.67 13.67 7.08
C ARG A 39 -9.93 12.54 7.80
N GLN A 40 -9.13 11.75 7.08
CA GLN A 40 -8.37 10.66 7.70
C GLN A 40 -7.25 11.21 8.60
N SER A 41 -6.99 10.49 9.69
CA SER A 41 -5.80 10.73 10.51
C SER A 41 -4.53 10.37 9.73
N THR A 42 -3.41 11.05 10.03
CA THR A 42 -2.10 10.75 9.45
C THR A 42 -1.72 9.26 9.48
N PRO A 43 -1.82 8.53 10.61
CA PRO A 43 -1.50 7.10 10.62
C PRO A 43 -2.40 6.28 9.68
N ARG A 44 -3.67 6.65 9.52
CA ARG A 44 -4.60 5.97 8.62
C ARG A 44 -4.27 6.22 7.15
N LYS A 45 -3.88 7.44 6.79
CA LYS A 45 -3.39 7.78 5.44
C LYS A 45 -2.17 6.94 5.04
N VAL A 46 -1.22 6.78 5.96
CA VAL A 46 -0.02 5.97 5.73
C VAL A 46 -0.37 4.49 5.55
N ALA A 47 -1.30 3.96 6.36
CA ALA A 47 -1.77 2.58 6.19
C ALA A 47 -2.42 2.36 4.81
N LEU A 48 -3.34 3.25 4.40
CA LEU A 48 -3.99 3.21 3.09
C LEU A 48 -2.99 3.30 1.93
N ALA A 49 -1.98 4.16 2.07
CA ALA A 49 -0.90 4.28 1.09
C ALA A 49 -0.04 3.00 1.02
N ALA A 50 0.24 2.36 2.16
CA ALA A 50 0.96 1.10 2.21
C ALA A 50 0.19 -0.03 1.50
N ASP A 51 -1.12 -0.12 1.73
CA ASP A 51 -1.98 -1.10 1.06
C ASP A 51 -2.05 -0.88 -0.45
N PHE A 52 -2.17 0.39 -0.89
CA PHE A 52 -2.11 0.73 -2.30
C PHE A 52 -0.77 0.32 -2.92
N MET A 53 0.34 0.66 -2.28
CA MET A 53 1.67 0.32 -2.77
C MET A 53 1.88 -1.18 -2.85
N ARG A 54 1.41 -1.95 -1.87
CA ARG A 54 1.50 -3.43 -1.89
C ARG A 54 0.92 -4.04 -3.17
N ILE A 55 -0.10 -3.40 -3.76
CA ILE A 55 -0.79 -3.90 -4.95
C ILE A 55 -0.21 -3.30 -6.24
N PHE A 56 0.06 -1.99 -6.26
CA PHE A 56 0.39 -1.25 -7.49
C PHE A 56 1.85 -0.83 -7.62
N CYS A 57 2.61 -0.79 -6.51
CA CYS A 57 3.99 -0.31 -6.51
C CYS A 57 4.95 -1.38 -6.00
N THR A 58 5.78 -1.92 -6.89
CA THR A 58 6.87 -2.83 -6.53
C THR A 58 8.21 -2.11 -6.30
N ASP A 59 8.29 -0.80 -6.57
CA ASP A 59 9.50 0.00 -6.35
C ASP A 59 9.67 0.34 -4.86
N GLN A 60 10.67 -0.27 -4.24
CA GLN A 60 11.03 -0.12 -2.83
C GLN A 60 11.62 1.25 -2.48
N ARG A 61 11.90 2.11 -3.47
CA ARG A 61 12.44 3.46 -3.22
C ARG A 61 11.39 4.43 -2.69
N MET A 62 10.11 4.17 -2.94
CA MET A 62 9.03 4.98 -2.41
C MET A 62 8.57 4.37 -1.08
N SER A 63 8.39 5.22 -0.06
CA SER A 63 7.79 4.80 1.20
C SER A 63 6.30 5.15 1.21
N ALA A 64 5.49 4.41 1.98
CA ALA A 64 4.08 4.71 2.17
C ALA A 64 3.85 6.12 2.75
N ALA A 65 4.75 6.59 3.62
CA ALA A 65 4.72 7.95 4.15
C ALA A 65 4.94 8.98 3.03
N SER A 66 5.92 8.75 2.15
CA SER A 66 6.19 9.65 1.01
C SER A 66 5.01 9.71 0.04
N LEU A 67 4.30 8.60 -0.17
CA LEU A 67 3.08 8.58 -0.97
C LEU A 67 1.95 9.38 -0.30
N ALA A 68 1.69 9.14 0.99
CA ALA A 68 0.68 9.87 1.75
C ALA A 68 0.97 11.39 1.75
N ASP A 69 2.23 11.78 1.92
CA ASP A 69 2.66 13.18 1.87
C ASP A 69 2.50 13.79 0.47
N CYS A 70 2.67 13.01 -0.59
CA CYS A 70 2.41 13.47 -1.95
C CYS A 70 0.92 13.70 -2.17
N LEU A 71 0.07 12.77 -1.74
CA LEU A 71 -1.39 12.88 -1.82
C LEU A 71 -1.96 14.00 -0.95
N ASP A 72 -1.32 14.35 0.16
CA ASP A 72 -1.74 15.49 0.99
C ASP A 72 -1.37 16.84 0.37
N ARG A 73 -0.27 16.89 -0.39
CA ARG A 73 0.19 18.12 -1.07
C ARG A 73 -0.47 18.32 -2.42
N ASP A 74 -0.73 17.23 -3.13
CA ASP A 74 -1.48 17.27 -4.37
C ASP A 74 -2.92 17.69 -4.07
N LYS A 75 -3.34 18.81 -4.66
CA LYS A 75 -4.70 19.34 -4.52
C LYS A 75 -5.51 19.15 -5.80
N ALA A 76 -5.05 18.27 -6.70
CA ALA A 76 -5.80 17.93 -7.88
C ALA A 76 -7.19 17.40 -7.48
N ASP A 77 -8.21 17.96 -8.12
CA ASP A 77 -9.55 17.38 -8.10
C ASP A 77 -9.52 16.09 -8.93
N GLY A 78 -9.90 14.96 -8.32
CA GLY A 78 -9.86 13.67 -9.00
C GLY A 78 -9.96 12.48 -8.05
N ALA A 79 -10.00 11.28 -8.65
CA ALA A 79 -9.97 10.03 -7.91
C ALA A 79 -8.60 9.85 -7.25
N LEU A 80 -8.57 9.40 -5.99
CA LEU A 80 -7.32 9.18 -5.28
C LEU A 80 -6.38 8.20 -6.00
N PHE A 81 -6.94 7.22 -6.70
CA PHE A 81 -6.17 6.28 -7.50
C PHE A 81 -5.28 6.97 -8.54
N GLU A 82 -5.86 7.85 -9.38
CA GLU A 82 -5.15 8.53 -10.45
C GLU A 82 -4.07 9.46 -9.90
N ARG A 83 -4.39 10.14 -8.79
CA ARG A 83 -3.46 10.99 -8.05
C ARG A 83 -2.30 10.20 -7.47
N ALA A 84 -2.57 9.02 -6.92
CA ALA A 84 -1.53 8.13 -6.41
C ALA A 84 -0.60 7.65 -7.53
N MET A 85 -1.15 7.28 -8.69
CA MET A 85 -0.34 6.92 -9.87
C MET A 85 0.51 8.09 -10.37
N ALA A 86 -0.03 9.31 -10.37
CA ALA A 86 0.73 10.52 -10.71
C ALA A 86 1.90 10.77 -9.73
N CYS A 87 1.66 10.64 -8.42
CA CYS A 87 2.69 10.74 -7.38
C CYS A 87 3.82 9.72 -7.57
N VAL A 88 3.48 8.46 -7.87
CA VAL A 88 4.45 7.38 -8.13
C VAL A 88 5.24 7.65 -9.42
N GLY A 89 4.55 8.10 -10.48
CA GLY A 89 5.15 8.42 -11.78
C GLY A 89 6.11 9.61 -11.72
N ALA A 90 5.75 10.68 -11.03
CA ALA A 90 6.58 11.89 -10.89
C ALA A 90 7.93 11.60 -10.20
N LEU A 91 7.92 10.72 -9.19
CA LEU A 91 9.14 10.29 -8.50
C LEU A 91 10.03 9.39 -9.38
N SER A 92 9.44 8.69 -10.34
CA SER A 92 10.18 7.87 -11.31
C SER A 92 10.83 8.71 -12.41
N ALA A 93 10.20 9.82 -12.81
CA ALA A 93 10.66 10.73 -13.87
C ALA A 93 11.70 11.77 -13.41
N GLY A 94 11.85 12.00 -12.09
CA GLY A 94 12.89 12.86 -11.52
C GLY A 94 14.29 12.22 -11.42
N ARG A 95 14.48 11.06 -12.06
CA ARG A 95 15.76 10.37 -12.28
C ARG A 95 16.29 10.67 -13.67
#